data_AF-A0A0K1Q914-F1
#
_entry.id   AF-A0A0K1Q914-F1
#
_cell.length_a   1.000
_cell.length_b   1.000
_cell.length_c   1.000
_cell.angle_alpha   90.00
_cell.angle_beta   90.00
_cell.angle_gamma   90.00
#
_symmetry.space_group_name_H-M   'P 1'
#
loop_
_entity.id
_entity.type
_entity.pdbx_description
1 polymer ?
#
loop_
_entity_poly.entity_id
_entity_poly.type
_entity_poly.pdbx_seq_one_letter_code
_entity_poly.pdbx_strand_id
1 'polypeptide(L)'
;MITEAFSEEARRTLLEIMAARRDVRTFEVGRPLPHGLLEELFAAAHLAPSVGFSQPWRFLVIRDEARRERIRESFLRCRHAEAARYPEERRAKYLSYRLEGIAESAVNVCVTVDLRNDGEHVLGTTAQPEAVRASVVCAVQNLWLCARAHGVGVGWVSIVEPEILRQELALPPGVEPVAYLCIGYPKEPFGQRPLLEETKWRERRPLAELIFDEEWPSSDARPVPEAAEDRMAATPVASLSQDAGERCRAHWATIAAPKNSLGALERLAVRFAEARGDFPVPLRDGTFSACIAIFAADHGVVVEGVSAYPSSVTAAMVATIARGRATVNALARAAGAELRLFDVGLRGGHDGMPTRPEVPVIARRVRAGTDNLRRGPAMSLAEANVALEIGVQAARDVASFDALGVGEVGIGNTTSAAALICALTGLDPRDVVGRGTGLDEAGIANKVSVVRDALARLVSRDPIHVLSEVGGFELAAMAGFIVEAARARRLVVLDGFLSCASAIVAHAIDPAVTSFLVASHRSTEKGAALALDALGLEPLVALGLGVGEGSGAALGLSLLRTALTVERDVATFATMTRPAARGTSS
;
A
#
# COMPACT_ATOMS: atom_id res chain seq x y z
N MET A 1 -25.30 0.89 43.69
CA MET A 1 -25.12 1.88 42.62
C MET A 1 -24.70 3.18 43.27
N ILE A 2 -23.62 3.79 42.79
CA ILE A 2 -23.19 5.11 43.26
C ILE A 2 -24.09 6.13 42.56
N THR A 3 -25.06 6.68 43.28
CA THR A 3 -26.07 7.62 42.76
C THR A 3 -25.70 9.08 42.99
N GLU A 4 -24.57 9.33 43.65
CA GLU A 4 -24.06 10.64 44.05
C GLU A 4 -22.59 10.79 43.63
N ALA A 5 -22.06 12.01 43.72
CA ALA A 5 -20.63 12.23 43.47
C ALA A 5 -19.77 11.48 44.51
N PHE A 6 -18.63 10.90 44.08
CA PHE A 6 -17.63 10.33 44.98
C PHE A 6 -17.09 11.38 45.97
N SER A 7 -16.57 10.94 47.13
CA SER A 7 -15.96 11.84 48.12
C SER A 7 -14.84 12.70 47.52
N GLU A 8 -14.58 13.86 48.12
CA GLU A 8 -13.49 14.75 47.67
C GLU A 8 -12.13 14.05 47.67
N GLU A 9 -11.87 13.24 48.70
CA GLU A 9 -10.67 12.42 48.79
C GLU A 9 -10.57 11.43 47.62
N ALA A 10 -11.64 10.69 47.31
CA ALA A 10 -11.64 9.74 46.20
C ALA A 10 -11.43 10.44 44.84
N ARG A 11 -12.05 11.60 44.64
CA ARG A 11 -11.85 12.42 43.42
C ARG A 11 -10.40 12.90 43.32
N ARG A 12 -9.80 13.36 44.42
CA ARG A 12 -8.39 13.79 44.47
C ARG A 12 -7.45 12.62 44.17
N THR A 13 -7.64 11.47 44.82
CA THR A 13 -6.83 10.27 44.59
C THR A 13 -6.91 9.80 43.14
N LEU A 14 -8.09 9.85 42.50
CA LEU A 14 -8.22 9.52 41.08
C LEU A 14 -7.36 10.44 40.20
N LEU A 15 -7.41 11.75 40.44
CA LEU A 15 -6.61 12.73 39.71
C LEU A 15 -5.11 12.53 39.95
N GLU A 16 -4.70 12.21 41.18
CA GLU A 16 -3.32 11.88 41.52
C GLU A 16 -2.83 10.64 40.76
N ILE A 17 -3.64 9.58 40.66
CA ILE A 17 -3.33 8.37 39.88
C ILE A 17 -3.17 8.72 38.39
N MET A 18 -4.12 9.47 37.82
CA MET A 18 -4.07 9.89 36.42
C MET A 18 -2.82 10.74 36.13
N ALA A 19 -2.48 11.66 37.02
CA ALA A 19 -1.31 12.53 36.91
C ALA A 19 0.01 11.77 37.12
N ALA A 20 0.03 10.75 37.99
CA ALA A 20 1.21 9.96 38.35
C ALA A 20 1.42 8.72 37.46
N ARG A 21 0.51 8.40 36.55
CA ARG A 21 0.67 7.32 35.57
C ARG A 21 1.87 7.57 34.66
N ARG A 22 2.71 6.56 34.43
CA ARG A 22 3.93 6.68 33.61
C ARG A 22 4.00 5.58 32.56
N ASP A 23 4.65 5.89 31.46
CA ASP A 23 5.14 4.91 30.50
C ASP A 23 6.46 4.34 30.99
N VAL A 24 6.40 3.19 31.66
CA VAL A 24 7.52 2.56 32.36
C VAL A 24 8.30 1.68 31.39
N ARG A 25 9.63 1.87 31.35
CA ARG A 25 10.50 1.24 30.35
C ARG A 25 11.65 0.44 30.96
N THR A 26 11.73 0.42 32.28
CA THR A 26 12.71 -0.31 33.09
C THR A 26 11.98 -1.01 34.22
N PHE A 27 12.26 -2.30 34.42
CA PHE A 27 11.52 -3.13 35.38
C PHE A 27 12.48 -3.89 36.30
N GLU A 28 12.03 -4.19 37.51
CA GLU A 28 12.73 -5.09 38.43
C GLU A 28 12.69 -6.52 37.87
N VAL A 29 13.81 -6.98 37.34
CA VAL A 29 13.93 -8.32 36.74
C VAL A 29 13.71 -9.40 37.81
N GLY A 30 12.86 -10.36 37.49
CA GLY A 30 12.60 -11.53 38.34
C GLY A 30 11.59 -11.29 39.47
N ARG A 31 11.05 -10.08 39.65
CA ARG A 31 10.00 -9.81 40.63
C ARG A 31 8.61 -10.14 40.04
N PRO A 32 7.91 -11.17 40.53
CA PRO A 32 6.59 -11.54 40.00
C PRO A 32 5.52 -10.53 40.45
N LEU A 33 4.42 -10.46 39.69
CA LEU A 33 3.20 -9.81 40.15
C LEU A 33 2.53 -10.66 41.25
N PRO A 34 1.89 -10.03 42.25
CA PRO A 34 1.04 -10.73 43.21
C PRO A 34 -0.01 -11.60 42.51
N HIS A 35 -0.35 -12.72 43.15
CA HIS A 35 -1.41 -13.61 42.66
C HIS A 35 -2.74 -12.85 42.55
N GLY A 36 -3.47 -13.01 41.44
CA GLY A 36 -4.75 -12.35 41.19
C GLY A 36 -4.65 -10.92 40.65
N LEU A 37 -3.49 -10.26 40.76
CA LEU A 37 -3.39 -8.85 40.35
C LEU A 37 -3.58 -8.67 38.85
N LEU A 38 -3.06 -9.57 38.00
CA LEU A 38 -3.21 -9.45 36.55
C LEU A 38 -4.68 -9.58 36.12
N GLU A 39 -5.44 -10.43 36.81
CA GLU A 39 -6.87 -10.61 36.63
C GLU A 39 -7.65 -9.35 37.07
N GLU A 40 -7.26 -8.71 38.17
CA GLU A 40 -7.80 -7.41 38.59
C GLU A 40 -7.55 -6.33 37.54
N LEU A 41 -6.35 -6.31 36.95
CA LEU A 41 -6.01 -5.39 35.85
C LEU A 41 -6.90 -5.60 34.62
N PHE A 42 -7.18 -6.85 34.25
CA PHE A 42 -8.11 -7.16 33.14
C PHE A 42 -9.56 -6.83 33.48
N ALA A 43 -9.99 -7.04 34.73
CA ALA A 43 -11.31 -6.64 35.19
C ALA A 43 -11.48 -5.12 35.07
N ALA A 44 -10.48 -4.34 35.50
CA ALA A 44 -10.48 -2.89 35.32
C ALA A 44 -10.56 -2.48 33.84
N ALA A 45 -9.77 -3.13 32.98
CA ALA A 45 -9.82 -2.91 31.53
C ALA A 45 -11.21 -3.16 30.96
N HIS A 46 -11.88 -4.23 31.40
CA HIS A 46 -13.19 -4.63 30.90
C HIS A 46 -14.32 -3.68 31.33
N LEU A 47 -14.12 -2.85 32.34
CA LEU A 47 -15.05 -1.77 32.73
C LEU A 47 -15.05 -0.58 31.76
N ALA A 48 -14.19 -0.57 30.74
CA ALA A 48 -14.12 0.52 29.78
C ALA A 48 -15.39 0.64 28.92
N PRO A 49 -15.78 1.87 28.52
CA PRO A 49 -16.83 2.05 27.53
C PRO A 49 -16.39 1.45 26.19
N SER A 50 -17.36 0.96 25.43
CA SER A 50 -17.15 0.50 24.05
C SER A 50 -18.30 0.92 23.15
N VAL A 51 -17.99 1.21 21.89
CA VAL A 51 -19.01 1.53 20.88
C VAL A 51 -19.98 0.36 20.76
N GLY A 52 -21.27 0.68 20.81
CA GLY A 52 -22.34 -0.31 20.78
C GLY A 52 -22.25 -1.38 21.88
N PHE A 53 -21.53 -1.10 22.98
CA PHE A 53 -21.25 -2.07 24.05
C PHE A 53 -20.51 -3.34 23.57
N SER A 54 -19.72 -3.23 22.50
CA SER A 54 -19.12 -4.37 21.79
C SER A 54 -17.97 -5.09 22.49
N GLN A 55 -17.31 -4.43 23.46
CA GLN A 55 -16.14 -4.98 24.20
C GLN A 55 -15.17 -5.77 23.30
N PRO A 56 -14.65 -5.15 22.22
CA PRO A 56 -14.03 -5.88 21.12
C PRO A 56 -12.63 -6.40 21.45
N TRP A 57 -12.17 -6.25 22.69
CA TRP A 57 -10.79 -6.57 23.07
C TRP A 57 -10.57 -8.06 23.37
N ARG A 58 -9.35 -8.54 23.09
CA ARG A 58 -8.79 -9.77 23.68
C ARG A 58 -7.45 -9.45 24.33
N PHE A 59 -7.14 -10.12 25.43
CA PHE A 59 -5.89 -9.99 26.15
C PHE A 59 -5.07 -11.27 25.98
N LEU A 60 -3.94 -11.20 25.27
CA LEU A 60 -3.01 -12.31 25.15
C LEU A 60 -1.88 -12.10 26.16
N VAL A 61 -1.70 -13.04 27.08
CA VAL A 61 -0.65 -13.01 28.10
C VAL A 61 0.58 -13.76 27.60
N ILE A 62 1.72 -13.07 27.50
CA ILE A 62 2.97 -13.64 26.99
C ILE A 62 3.95 -13.80 28.14
N ARG A 63 4.21 -15.06 28.53
CA ARG A 63 5.19 -15.46 29.56
C ARG A 63 6.45 -16.10 28.99
N ASP A 64 6.36 -16.65 27.79
CA ASP A 64 7.45 -17.34 27.12
C ASP A 64 8.59 -16.39 26.74
N GLU A 65 9.77 -16.59 27.34
CA GLU A 65 10.93 -15.73 27.14
C GLU A 65 11.43 -15.72 25.69
N ALA A 66 11.43 -16.89 25.03
CA ALA A 66 11.88 -17.00 23.65
C ALA A 66 10.99 -16.19 22.68
N ARG A 67 9.67 -16.22 22.88
CA ARG A 67 8.71 -15.41 22.12
C ARG A 67 8.88 -13.93 22.40
N ARG A 68 9.11 -13.53 23.67
CA ARG A 68 9.40 -12.14 24.01
C ARG A 68 10.66 -11.63 23.31
N GLU A 69 11.71 -12.46 23.23
CA GLU A 69 12.95 -12.06 22.55
C GLU A 69 12.73 -11.87 21.04
N ARG A 70 11.99 -12.74 20.35
CA ARG A 70 11.64 -12.55 18.92
C ARG A 70 10.84 -11.26 18.67
N ILE A 71 9.92 -10.91 19.57
CA ILE A 71 9.18 -9.65 19.51
C ILE A 71 10.13 -8.45 19.73
N ARG A 72 11.08 -8.59 20.68
CA ARG A 72 12.11 -7.58 20.96
C ARG A 72 13.05 -7.37 19.78
N GLU A 73 13.39 -8.40 19.01
CA GLU A 73 14.15 -8.26 17.77
C GLU A 73 13.44 -7.36 16.75
N SER A 74 12.11 -7.50 16.61
CA SER A 74 11.32 -6.58 15.77
C SER A 74 11.41 -5.14 16.27
N PHE A 75 11.33 -4.95 17.59
CA PHE A 75 11.53 -3.62 18.17
C PHE A 75 12.91 -3.03 17.83
N LEU A 76 13.98 -3.81 17.97
CA LEU A 76 15.33 -3.33 17.70
C LEU A 76 15.50 -2.92 16.23
N ARG A 77 14.92 -3.70 15.29
CA ARG A 77 14.90 -3.35 13.85
C ARG A 77 14.13 -2.05 13.61
N CYS A 78 12.90 -1.94 14.11
CA CYS A 78 12.07 -0.75 13.93
C CYS A 78 12.73 0.50 14.54
N ARG A 79 13.32 0.37 15.72
CA ARG A 79 14.02 1.47 16.40
C ARG A 79 15.21 1.95 15.58
N HIS A 80 16.00 1.05 15.00
CA HIS A 80 17.11 1.42 14.13
C HIS A 80 16.62 2.15 12.88
N ALA A 81 15.54 1.65 12.25
CA ALA A 81 14.92 2.31 11.10
C ALA A 81 14.34 3.69 11.44
N GLU A 82 13.71 3.85 12.59
CA GLU A 82 13.18 5.14 13.06
C GLU A 82 14.30 6.13 13.40
N ALA A 83 15.39 5.66 14.02
CA ALA A 83 16.56 6.49 14.33
C ALA A 83 17.15 7.16 13.07
N ALA A 84 17.13 6.46 11.93
CA ALA A 84 17.60 6.99 10.65
C ALA A 84 16.81 8.21 10.17
N ARG A 85 15.57 8.42 10.65
CA ARG A 85 14.71 9.55 10.28
C ARG A 85 15.04 10.84 11.02
N TYR A 86 15.77 10.77 12.13
CA TYR A 86 16.19 11.95 12.87
C TYR A 86 17.49 12.53 12.29
N PRO A 87 17.64 13.88 12.29
CA PRO A 87 18.93 14.54 12.08
C PRO A 87 19.99 14.01 13.05
N GLU A 88 21.26 14.04 12.65
CA GLU A 88 22.38 13.43 13.38
C GLU A 88 22.43 13.83 14.87
N GLU A 89 22.22 15.12 15.17
CA GLU A 89 22.20 15.67 16.53
C GLU A 89 21.08 15.10 17.42
N ARG A 90 19.92 14.77 16.83
CA ARG A 90 18.77 14.18 17.55
C ARG A 90 18.79 12.66 17.55
N ARG A 91 19.51 12.04 16.60
CA ARG A 91 19.65 10.59 16.46
C ARG A 91 20.37 9.98 17.66
N ALA A 92 21.49 10.57 18.07
CA ALA A 92 22.24 10.09 19.24
C ALA A 92 21.39 10.17 20.53
N LYS A 93 20.67 11.28 20.73
CA LYS A 93 19.75 11.46 21.85
C LYS A 93 18.61 10.44 21.81
N TYR A 94 17.99 10.21 20.64
CA TYR A 94 16.95 9.20 20.46
C TYR A 94 17.45 7.79 20.80
N LEU A 95 18.63 7.41 20.28
CA LEU A 95 19.25 6.12 20.53
C LEU A 95 19.70 5.92 21.98
N SER A 96 19.86 7.00 22.77
CA SER A 96 20.13 6.88 24.21
C SER A 96 18.92 6.47 25.03
N TYR A 97 17.70 6.72 24.54
CA TYR A 97 16.49 6.42 25.30
C TYR A 97 16.21 4.93 25.33
N ARG A 98 15.90 4.42 26.51
CA ARG A 98 15.30 3.10 26.60
C ARG A 98 13.81 3.20 26.25
N LEU A 99 13.41 2.57 25.15
CA LEU A 99 12.04 2.63 24.60
C LEU A 99 11.26 1.31 24.71
N GLU A 100 11.82 0.30 25.39
CA GLU A 100 11.17 -0.99 25.65
C GLU A 100 11.56 -1.59 27.00
N GLY A 101 10.66 -2.43 27.55
CA GLY A 101 10.90 -3.28 28.72
C GLY A 101 10.40 -4.72 28.52
N ILE A 102 10.40 -5.20 27.29
CA ILE A 102 9.90 -6.51 26.83
C ILE A 102 10.55 -7.63 27.65
N ALA A 103 11.88 -7.65 27.70
CA ALA A 103 12.64 -8.70 28.38
C ALA A 103 12.60 -8.58 29.92
N GLU A 104 12.54 -7.37 30.48
CA GLU A 104 12.66 -7.17 31.93
C GLU A 104 11.32 -7.26 32.68
N SER A 105 10.21 -6.93 32.02
CA SER A 105 8.91 -6.90 32.68
C SER A 105 8.46 -8.29 33.15
N ALA A 106 7.71 -8.33 34.26
CA ALA A 106 7.17 -9.58 34.80
C ALA A 106 6.27 -10.29 33.79
N VAL A 107 5.44 -9.53 33.07
CA VAL A 107 4.55 -10.07 32.02
C VAL A 107 4.41 -9.12 30.84
N ASN A 108 4.32 -9.65 29.62
CA ASN A 108 3.85 -8.89 28.47
C ASN A 108 2.39 -9.24 28.18
N VAL A 109 1.62 -8.25 27.74
CA VAL A 109 0.24 -8.41 27.31
C VAL A 109 0.06 -7.77 25.95
N CYS A 110 -0.41 -8.52 24.96
CA CYS A 110 -0.89 -7.96 23.70
C CYS A 110 -2.41 -7.79 23.81
N VAL A 111 -2.88 -6.55 23.73
CA VAL A 111 -4.29 -6.20 23.66
C VAL A 111 -4.68 -6.07 22.20
N THR A 112 -5.61 -6.88 21.74
CA THR A 112 -6.07 -6.91 20.35
C THR A 112 -7.48 -6.38 20.23
N VAL A 113 -7.88 -6.02 19.01
CA VAL A 113 -9.27 -5.81 18.61
C VAL A 113 -9.73 -7.02 17.78
N ASP A 114 -10.91 -7.54 18.08
CA ASP A 114 -11.58 -8.59 17.31
C ASP A 114 -12.63 -7.93 16.40
N LEU A 115 -12.32 -7.85 15.10
CA LEU A 115 -13.16 -7.24 14.07
C LEU A 115 -13.99 -8.28 13.31
N ARG A 116 -13.94 -9.55 13.74
CA ARG A 116 -14.74 -10.60 13.12
C ARG A 116 -16.20 -10.41 13.52
N ASN A 117 -17.09 -10.63 12.55
CA ASN A 117 -18.53 -10.55 12.75
C ASN A 117 -19.01 -11.83 13.45
N ASP A 118 -19.70 -11.69 14.57
CA ASP A 118 -20.38 -12.77 15.30
C ASP A 118 -21.85 -12.95 14.84
N GLY A 119 -22.30 -12.14 13.88
CA GLY A 119 -23.66 -12.14 13.34
C GLY A 119 -24.46 -10.91 13.78
N GLU A 120 -23.96 -10.09 14.70
CA GLU A 120 -24.64 -8.89 15.19
C GLU A 120 -23.96 -7.60 14.73
N HIS A 121 -24.75 -6.65 14.23
CA HIS A 121 -24.24 -5.35 13.83
C HIS A 121 -23.95 -4.48 15.06
N VAL A 122 -22.70 -4.04 15.24
CA VAL A 122 -22.31 -3.15 16.34
C VAL A 122 -22.91 -1.75 16.16
N LEU A 123 -23.81 -1.37 17.06
CA LEU A 123 -24.46 -0.05 17.05
C LEU A 123 -23.42 1.09 17.03
N GLY A 124 -23.61 2.07 16.15
CA GLY A 124 -22.77 3.28 16.07
C GLY A 124 -21.51 3.14 15.20
N THR A 125 -21.30 2.01 14.53
CA THR A 125 -20.09 1.78 13.71
C THR A 125 -20.25 2.08 12.23
N THR A 126 -21.48 2.29 11.73
CA THR A 126 -21.76 2.54 10.31
C THR A 126 -21.07 3.80 9.77
N ALA A 127 -21.07 4.88 10.56
CA ALA A 127 -20.43 6.15 10.18
C ALA A 127 -19.00 6.29 10.71
N GLN A 128 -18.65 5.58 11.78
CA GLN A 128 -17.34 5.65 12.44
C GLN A 128 -16.84 4.25 12.82
N PRO A 129 -16.38 3.45 11.85
CA PRO A 129 -15.89 2.09 12.12
C PRO A 129 -14.67 2.06 13.05
N GLU A 130 -13.84 3.10 13.04
CA GLU A 130 -12.67 3.22 13.93
C GLU A 130 -13.02 3.32 15.41
N ALA A 131 -14.27 3.62 15.77
CA ALA A 131 -14.73 3.64 17.14
C ALA A 131 -14.53 2.28 17.84
N VAL A 132 -14.52 1.18 17.08
CA VAL A 132 -14.24 -0.16 17.61
C VAL A 132 -12.79 -0.26 18.12
N ARG A 133 -11.82 0.27 17.36
CA ARG A 133 -10.41 0.32 17.79
C ARG A 133 -10.21 1.31 18.94
N ALA A 134 -10.85 2.48 18.88
CA ALA A 134 -10.79 3.47 19.96
C ALA A 134 -11.29 2.92 21.30
N SER A 135 -12.30 2.04 21.28
CA SER A 135 -12.82 1.35 22.47
C SER A 135 -11.74 0.53 23.19
N VAL A 136 -10.82 -0.10 22.44
CA VAL A 136 -9.71 -0.85 23.03
C VAL A 136 -8.72 0.06 23.76
N VAL A 137 -8.50 1.28 23.27
CA VAL A 137 -7.62 2.26 23.93
C VAL A 137 -8.17 2.68 25.29
N CYS A 138 -9.50 2.80 25.43
CA CYS A 138 -10.14 3.04 26.73
C CYS A 138 -9.89 1.89 27.72
N ALA A 139 -9.98 0.64 27.26
CA ALA A 139 -9.67 -0.54 28.07
C ALA A 139 -8.21 -0.55 28.54
N VAL A 140 -7.27 -0.22 27.66
CA VAL A 140 -5.84 -0.08 28.00
C VAL A 140 -5.62 1.03 29.04
N GLN A 141 -6.31 2.17 28.91
CA GLN A 141 -6.19 3.26 29.88
C GLN A 141 -6.67 2.84 31.27
N ASN A 142 -7.82 2.15 31.39
CA ASN A 142 -8.31 1.66 32.67
C ASN A 142 -7.35 0.66 33.33
N LEU A 143 -6.82 -0.29 32.53
CA LEU A 143 -5.78 -1.21 32.98
C LEU A 143 -4.58 -0.46 33.57
N TRP A 144 -4.12 0.56 32.88
CA TRP A 144 -2.93 1.33 33.26
C TRP A 144 -3.14 2.15 34.54
N LEU A 145 -4.33 2.75 34.71
CA LEU A 145 -4.69 3.49 35.92
C LEU A 145 -4.80 2.55 37.13
N CYS A 146 -5.43 1.38 36.95
CA CYS A 146 -5.50 0.35 37.98
C CYS A 146 -4.09 -0.12 38.37
N ALA A 147 -3.24 -0.46 37.39
CA ALA A 147 -1.86 -0.86 37.65
C ALA A 147 -1.10 0.22 38.45
N ARG A 148 -1.27 1.50 38.10
CA ARG A 148 -0.64 2.59 38.82
C ARG A 148 -1.08 2.66 40.29
N ALA A 149 -2.36 2.42 40.58
CA ALA A 149 -2.91 2.38 41.93
C ALA A 149 -2.27 1.27 42.79
N HIS A 150 -1.94 0.13 42.17
CA HIS A 150 -1.21 -0.98 42.82
C HIS A 150 0.31 -0.79 42.85
N GLY A 151 0.83 0.34 42.39
CA GLY A 151 2.28 0.58 42.30
C GLY A 151 2.98 -0.23 41.20
N VAL A 152 2.23 -0.81 40.27
CA VAL A 152 2.75 -1.56 39.13
C VAL A 152 2.96 -0.62 37.94
N GLY A 153 4.12 -0.77 37.30
CA GLY A 153 4.46 -0.09 36.06
C GLY A 153 3.84 -0.78 34.86
N VAL A 154 3.37 0.02 33.90
CA VAL A 154 3.01 -0.46 32.56
C VAL A 154 3.78 0.39 31.55
N GLY A 155 4.32 -0.25 30.53
CA GLY A 155 4.98 0.37 29.39
C GLY A 155 4.29 -0.02 28.09
N TRP A 156 3.97 0.93 27.22
CA TRP A 156 3.42 0.62 25.90
C TRP A 156 4.55 0.68 24.86
N VAL A 157 4.87 -0.47 24.27
CA VAL A 157 5.85 -0.55 23.18
C VAL A 157 5.13 -0.40 21.83
N SER A 158 5.30 0.75 21.18
CA SER A 158 4.65 1.08 19.90
C SER A 158 5.57 0.90 18.67
N ILE A 159 6.86 0.64 18.90
CA ILE A 159 7.88 0.52 17.86
C ILE A 159 8.08 -0.97 17.56
N VAL A 160 7.02 -1.68 17.17
CA VAL A 160 7.05 -3.11 16.82
C VAL A 160 6.22 -3.31 15.56
N GLU A 161 6.68 -4.17 14.65
CA GLU A 161 5.94 -4.48 13.42
C GLU A 161 4.63 -5.22 13.77
N PRO A 162 3.45 -4.70 13.38
CA PRO A 162 2.19 -5.37 13.66
C PRO A 162 2.12 -6.79 13.09
N GLU A 163 2.81 -7.03 11.97
CA GLU A 163 2.85 -8.34 11.32
C GLU A 163 3.64 -9.38 12.12
N ILE A 164 4.73 -8.97 12.77
CA ILE A 164 5.48 -9.84 13.68
C ILE A 164 4.60 -10.21 14.88
N LEU A 165 3.83 -9.26 15.42
CA LEU A 165 2.88 -9.55 16.50
C LEU A 165 1.79 -10.54 16.03
N ARG A 166 1.28 -10.43 14.81
CA ARG A 166 0.29 -11.39 14.27
C ARG A 166 0.88 -12.79 14.17
N GLN A 167 2.10 -12.92 13.65
CA GLN A 167 2.77 -14.20 13.45
C GLN A 167 3.15 -14.86 14.77
N GLU A 168 3.86 -14.15 15.65
CA GLU A 168 4.35 -14.69 16.92
C GLU A 168 3.22 -15.07 17.89
N LEU A 169 2.08 -14.38 17.80
CA LEU A 169 0.92 -14.62 18.65
C LEU A 169 -0.16 -15.45 17.97
N ALA A 170 0.06 -15.90 16.74
CA ALA A 170 -0.90 -16.68 15.94
C ALA A 170 -2.30 -16.03 15.89
N LEU A 171 -2.35 -14.72 15.65
CA LEU A 171 -3.62 -13.99 15.59
C LEU A 171 -4.42 -14.42 14.35
N PRO A 172 -5.71 -14.78 14.49
CA PRO A 172 -6.53 -15.17 13.35
C PRO A 172 -6.85 -13.95 12.47
N PRO A 173 -7.19 -14.17 11.18
CA PRO A 173 -7.68 -13.10 10.31
C PRO A 173 -8.85 -12.35 10.94
N GLY A 174 -8.82 -11.02 10.87
CA GLY A 174 -9.81 -10.15 11.52
C GLY A 174 -9.53 -9.84 13.00
N VAL A 175 -8.44 -10.35 13.59
CA VAL A 175 -7.94 -9.92 14.90
C VAL A 175 -6.66 -9.12 14.72
N GLU A 176 -6.63 -7.89 15.24
CA GLU A 176 -5.50 -6.97 15.05
C GLU A 176 -4.88 -6.57 16.40
N PRO A 177 -3.54 -6.50 16.51
CA PRO A 177 -2.91 -5.96 17.71
C PRO A 177 -3.14 -4.44 17.81
N VAL A 178 -3.57 -3.97 18.98
CA VAL A 178 -3.75 -2.54 19.28
C VAL A 178 -2.64 -2.04 20.20
N ALA A 179 -2.35 -2.77 21.28
CA ALA A 179 -1.34 -2.38 22.26
C ALA A 179 -0.46 -3.57 22.65
N TYR A 180 0.86 -3.37 22.68
CA TYR A 180 1.80 -4.32 23.27
C TYR A 180 2.36 -3.74 24.57
N LEU A 181 1.95 -4.32 25.71
CA LEU A 181 2.18 -3.79 27.04
C LEU A 181 3.21 -4.62 27.80
N CYS A 182 4.18 -3.96 28.41
CA CYS A 182 5.10 -4.51 29.40
C CYS A 182 4.57 -4.19 30.81
N ILE A 183 4.38 -5.17 31.69
CA ILE A 183 3.80 -4.98 33.02
C ILE A 183 4.74 -5.57 34.08
N GLY A 184 5.07 -4.80 35.10
CA GLY A 184 5.93 -5.22 36.21
C GLY A 184 6.24 -4.09 37.19
N TYR A 185 6.99 -4.37 38.25
CA TYR A 185 7.45 -3.33 39.16
C TYR A 185 8.55 -2.49 38.51
N PRO A 186 8.48 -1.15 38.55
CA PRO A 186 9.49 -0.32 37.92
C PRO A 186 10.83 -0.45 38.68
N LYS A 187 11.95 -0.49 37.95
CA LYS A 187 13.29 -0.61 38.55
C LYS A 187 13.60 0.56 39.49
N GLU A 188 13.15 1.74 39.12
CA GLU A 188 13.27 2.97 39.89
C GLU A 188 11.89 3.42 40.36
N PRO A 189 11.78 4.18 41.48
CA PRO A 189 10.52 4.79 41.86
C PRO A 189 9.92 5.63 40.73
N PHE A 190 8.59 5.75 40.69
CA PHE A 190 7.91 6.58 39.69
C PHE A 190 8.39 8.04 39.79
N GLY A 191 8.99 8.53 38.70
CA GLY A 191 9.45 9.91 38.61
C GLY A 191 8.33 10.94 38.79
N GLN A 192 8.68 12.11 39.34
CA GLN A 192 7.72 13.20 39.57
C GLN A 192 7.12 13.70 38.25
N ARG A 193 7.84 13.58 37.12
CA ARG A 193 7.36 13.96 35.78
C ARG A 193 7.53 12.81 34.77
N PRO A 194 6.91 12.88 33.58
CA PRO A 194 7.19 11.93 32.52
C PRO A 194 8.65 12.00 32.03
N LEU A 195 9.28 10.87 31.72
CA LEU A 195 10.69 10.80 31.28
C LEU A 195 11.03 11.75 30.12
N LEU A 196 10.13 11.87 29.14
CA LEU A 196 10.35 12.75 27.98
C LEU A 196 10.27 14.24 28.34
N GLU A 197 9.56 14.59 29.42
CA GLU A 197 9.54 15.94 29.97
C GLU A 197 10.80 16.20 30.79
N GLU A 198 11.18 15.25 31.67
CA GLU A 198 12.41 15.34 32.49
C GLU A 198 13.67 15.46 31.63
N THR A 199 13.72 14.76 30.50
CA THR A 199 14.86 14.78 29.57
C THR A 199 14.77 15.87 28.49
N LYS A 200 13.78 16.77 28.62
CA LYS A 200 13.52 17.88 27.68
C LYS A 200 13.44 17.42 26.23
N TRP A 201 12.80 16.26 26.01
CA TRP A 201 12.43 15.81 24.67
C TRP A 201 11.17 16.53 24.20
N ARG A 202 10.19 16.70 25.09
CA ARG A 202 8.97 17.49 24.86
C ARG A 202 8.33 17.89 26.18
N GLU A 203 7.70 19.06 26.22
CA GLU A 203 6.97 19.56 27.39
C GLU A 203 5.46 19.39 27.22
N ARG A 204 4.74 19.34 28.35
CA ARG A 204 3.27 19.30 28.35
C ARG A 204 2.73 20.63 27.81
N ARG A 205 1.82 20.55 26.84
CA ARG A 205 1.16 21.73 26.29
C ARG A 205 0.21 22.37 27.31
N PRO A 206 0.08 23.71 27.35
CA PRO A 206 -0.94 24.37 28.14
C PRO A 206 -2.35 23.90 27.74
N LEU A 207 -3.20 23.58 28.72
CA LEU A 207 -4.55 23.07 28.46
C LEU A 207 -5.42 24.06 27.67
N ALA A 208 -5.25 25.37 27.92
CA ALA A 208 -5.98 26.42 27.24
C ALA A 208 -5.74 26.44 25.71
N GLU A 209 -4.62 25.90 25.21
CA GLU A 209 -4.37 25.78 23.77
C GLU A 209 -5.08 24.58 23.12
N LEU A 210 -5.72 23.72 23.91
CA LEU A 210 -6.35 22.47 23.46
C LEU A 210 -7.87 22.52 23.56
N ILE A 211 -8.43 23.63 24.05
CA ILE A 211 -9.86 23.83 24.24
C ILE A 211 -10.29 24.93 23.27
N PHE A 212 -11.22 24.60 22.37
CA PHE A 212 -11.85 25.52 21.45
C PHE A 212 -13.34 25.53 21.71
N ASP A 213 -13.97 26.69 21.53
CA ASP A 213 -15.41 26.87 21.72
C ASP A 213 -16.10 26.75 20.36
N GLU A 214 -17.04 25.80 20.24
CA GLU A 214 -17.84 25.48 19.05
C GLU A 214 -17.06 25.03 17.79
N GLU A 215 -16.09 25.82 17.33
CA GLU A 215 -15.38 25.66 16.06
C GLU A 215 -13.85 25.63 16.22
N TRP A 216 -13.17 25.04 15.23
CA TRP A 216 -11.72 25.12 15.15
C TRP A 216 -11.30 26.54 14.74
N PRO A 217 -10.35 27.19 15.44
CA PRO A 217 -9.96 28.55 15.10
C PRO A 217 -9.29 28.60 13.73
N SER A 218 -9.83 29.44 12.83
CA SER A 218 -9.29 29.66 11.48
C SER A 218 -7.84 30.17 11.47
N SER A 219 -7.38 30.77 12.57
CA SER A 219 -6.00 31.21 12.77
C SER A 219 -5.03 30.08 13.10
N ASP A 220 -5.50 28.89 13.48
CA ASP A 220 -4.65 27.71 13.73
C ASP A 220 -4.40 26.93 12.44
N ALA A 221 -3.84 27.63 11.45
CA ALA A 221 -3.37 27.07 10.19
C ALA A 221 -1.97 26.46 10.36
N ARG A 222 -1.79 25.61 11.39
CA ARG A 222 -0.59 24.79 11.46
C ARG A 222 -0.59 23.88 10.23
N PRO A 223 0.52 23.84 9.46
CA PRO A 223 0.60 22.92 8.34
C PRO A 223 0.35 21.51 8.87
N VAL A 224 -0.54 20.78 8.21
CA VAL A 224 -0.68 19.34 8.43
C VAL A 224 0.73 18.76 8.28
N PRO A 225 1.34 18.15 9.31
CA PRO A 225 2.68 17.60 9.19
C PRO A 225 2.60 16.52 8.12
N GLU A 226 3.15 16.77 6.91
CA GLU A 226 3.06 15.97 5.68
C GLU A 226 2.56 14.53 5.90
N ALA A 227 1.25 14.41 6.14
CA ALA A 227 0.60 13.16 6.48
C ALA A 227 -0.08 12.71 5.20
N ALA A 228 0.66 11.99 4.37
CA ALA A 228 0.20 11.24 3.21
C ALA A 228 -0.48 12.03 2.06
N GLU A 229 -1.00 13.23 2.27
CA GLU A 229 -1.66 14.03 1.22
C GLU A 229 -0.68 14.54 0.16
N ASP A 230 0.60 14.72 0.51
CA ASP A 230 1.62 15.30 -0.38
C ASP A 230 2.73 14.32 -0.82
N ARG A 231 2.63 13.04 -0.47
CA ARG A 231 3.66 12.06 -0.85
C ARG A 231 3.73 11.81 -2.35
N MET A 232 2.67 12.12 -3.08
CA MET A 232 2.68 12.00 -4.53
C MET A 232 3.27 13.22 -5.24
N ALA A 233 3.54 14.33 -4.55
CA ALA A 233 4.22 15.51 -5.10
C ALA A 233 5.64 15.75 -4.53
N ALA A 234 5.98 15.23 -3.34
CA ALA A 234 7.21 15.64 -2.64
C ALA A 234 8.54 15.17 -3.26
N THR A 235 8.56 14.10 -4.06
CA THR A 235 9.78 13.65 -4.77
C THR A 235 9.52 13.57 -6.26
N PRO A 236 10.03 14.49 -7.10
CA PRO A 236 9.87 14.37 -8.54
C PRO A 236 10.50 13.09 -9.06
N VAL A 237 9.91 12.50 -10.10
CA VAL A 237 10.52 11.37 -10.82
C VAL A 237 11.83 11.85 -11.44
N ALA A 238 12.93 11.16 -11.11
CA ALA A 238 14.24 11.48 -11.66
C ALA A 238 14.27 11.22 -13.18
N SER A 239 15.05 11.99 -13.92
CA SER A 239 15.29 11.71 -15.34
C SER A 239 16.02 10.38 -15.55
N LEU A 240 15.85 9.84 -16.76
CA LEU A 240 16.64 8.70 -17.25
C LEU A 240 18.13 9.03 -17.28
N SER A 241 18.99 8.05 -17.00
CA SER A 241 20.44 8.20 -17.05
C SER A 241 20.94 8.07 -18.48
N GLN A 242 21.27 9.20 -19.11
CA GLN A 242 21.84 9.21 -20.46
C GLN A 242 23.17 8.45 -20.54
N ASP A 243 24.02 8.58 -19.51
CA ASP A 243 25.31 7.86 -19.42
C ASP A 243 25.13 6.34 -19.45
N ALA A 244 24.19 5.81 -18.64
CA ALA A 244 23.90 4.37 -18.65
C ALA A 244 23.37 3.91 -20.01
N GLY A 245 22.53 4.71 -20.65
CA GLY A 245 22.05 4.47 -22.01
C GLY A 245 23.16 4.46 -23.05
N GLU A 246 24.10 5.40 -22.99
CA GLU A 246 25.26 5.48 -23.89
C GLU A 246 26.20 4.28 -23.71
N ARG A 247 26.51 3.90 -22.47
CA ARG A 247 27.29 2.69 -22.17
C ARG A 247 26.61 1.43 -22.71
N CYS A 248 25.29 1.31 -22.52
CA CYS A 248 24.51 0.18 -23.04
C CYS A 248 24.51 0.16 -24.58
N ARG A 249 24.23 1.29 -25.24
CA ARG A 249 24.29 1.42 -26.72
C ARG A 249 25.68 1.07 -27.26
N ALA A 250 26.74 1.51 -26.59
CA ALA A 250 28.11 1.19 -26.97
C ALA A 250 28.39 -0.32 -26.89
N HIS A 251 27.90 -1.00 -25.85
CA HIS A 251 27.98 -2.46 -25.74
C HIS A 251 27.18 -3.17 -26.84
N TRP A 252 25.92 -2.78 -27.07
CA TRP A 252 25.07 -3.36 -28.12
C TRP A 252 25.65 -3.20 -29.52
N ALA A 253 26.37 -2.10 -29.79
CA ALA A 253 27.09 -1.90 -31.04
C ALA A 253 28.25 -2.90 -31.26
N THR A 254 28.71 -3.59 -30.21
CA THR A 254 29.74 -4.64 -30.29
C THR A 254 29.18 -6.04 -30.41
N ILE A 255 27.88 -6.25 -30.16
CA ILE A 255 27.23 -7.56 -30.28
C ILE A 255 27.39 -8.08 -31.71
N ALA A 256 27.67 -9.37 -31.85
CA ALA A 256 27.90 -10.08 -33.11
C ALA A 256 26.61 -10.26 -33.95
N ALA A 257 25.94 -9.15 -34.24
CA ALA A 257 24.78 -9.06 -35.09
C ALA A 257 24.95 -7.85 -36.04
N PRO A 258 24.33 -7.85 -37.23
CA PRO A 258 24.33 -6.66 -38.08
C PRO A 258 23.79 -5.45 -37.32
N LYS A 259 24.40 -4.28 -37.53
CA LYS A 259 24.02 -3.04 -36.86
C LYS A 259 22.51 -2.77 -37.00
N ASN A 260 21.85 -2.42 -35.90
CA ASN A 260 20.41 -2.14 -35.81
C ASN A 260 19.48 -3.32 -36.17
N SER A 261 19.98 -4.55 -36.35
CA SER A 261 19.15 -5.70 -36.77
C SER A 261 18.28 -6.28 -35.65
N LEU A 262 18.60 -6.00 -34.38
CA LEU A 262 17.87 -6.51 -33.21
C LEU A 262 16.70 -5.58 -32.79
N GLY A 263 16.56 -4.43 -33.46
CA GLY A 263 15.35 -3.60 -33.42
C GLY A 263 14.90 -3.20 -32.02
N ALA A 264 13.67 -3.57 -31.66
CA ALA A 264 13.05 -3.19 -30.39
C ALA A 264 13.73 -3.80 -29.16
N LEU A 265 14.42 -4.95 -29.29
CA LEU A 265 15.13 -5.58 -28.17
C LEU A 265 16.27 -4.70 -27.68
N GLU A 266 17.08 -4.16 -28.61
CA GLU A 266 18.15 -3.22 -28.29
C GLU A 266 17.59 -1.96 -27.60
N ARG A 267 16.54 -1.36 -28.15
CA ARG A 267 15.90 -0.18 -27.55
C ARG A 267 15.38 -0.46 -26.14
N LEU A 268 14.85 -1.66 -25.91
CA LEU A 268 14.30 -2.06 -24.62
C LEU A 268 15.39 -2.28 -23.56
N ALA A 269 16.53 -2.89 -23.93
CA ALA A 269 17.68 -3.05 -23.04
C ALA A 269 18.30 -1.69 -22.67
N VAL A 270 18.46 -0.80 -23.66
CA VAL A 270 18.94 0.57 -23.45
C VAL A 270 18.03 1.32 -22.49
N ARG A 271 16.71 1.27 -22.72
CA ARG A 271 15.74 1.93 -21.84
C ARG A 271 15.75 1.36 -20.42
N PHE A 272 16.02 0.07 -20.27
CA PHE A 272 16.19 -0.57 -18.96
C PHE A 272 17.43 -0.05 -18.25
N ALA A 273 18.58 0.03 -18.91
CA ALA A 273 19.80 0.60 -18.34
C ALA A 273 19.61 2.08 -17.95
N GLU A 274 19.00 2.88 -18.83
CA GLU A 274 18.65 4.28 -18.59
C GLU A 274 17.76 4.47 -17.36
N ALA A 275 16.72 3.66 -17.23
CA ALA A 275 15.80 3.68 -16.08
C ALA A 275 16.52 3.29 -14.80
N ARG A 276 17.28 2.19 -14.82
CA ARG A 276 18.04 1.71 -13.65
C ARG A 276 19.14 2.69 -13.23
N GLY A 277 19.67 3.45 -14.18
CA GLY A 277 20.73 4.43 -13.94
C GLY A 277 22.14 3.87 -14.03
N ASP A 278 22.31 2.62 -14.46
CA ASP A 278 23.60 1.96 -14.51
C ASP A 278 23.71 0.96 -15.66
N PHE A 279 24.93 0.66 -16.08
CA PHE A 279 25.26 -0.36 -17.08
C PHE A 279 26.66 -0.94 -16.85
N PRO A 280 26.82 -2.28 -16.72
CA PRO A 280 25.76 -3.28 -16.73
C PRO A 280 24.84 -3.14 -15.51
N VAL A 281 23.55 -3.42 -15.67
CA VAL A 281 22.60 -3.35 -14.56
C VAL A 281 22.90 -4.49 -13.57
N PRO A 282 23.12 -4.21 -12.27
CA PRO A 282 23.32 -5.26 -11.28
C PRO A 282 22.01 -6.02 -11.05
N LEU A 283 22.01 -7.32 -11.37
CA LEU A 283 20.89 -8.24 -11.14
C LEU A 283 21.19 -9.14 -9.94
N ARG A 284 20.16 -9.38 -9.10
CA ARG A 284 20.28 -10.29 -7.96
C ARG A 284 20.52 -11.71 -8.47
N ASP A 285 21.56 -12.36 -7.95
CA ASP A 285 21.97 -13.72 -8.34
C ASP A 285 22.18 -13.88 -9.87
N GLY A 286 22.49 -12.77 -10.57
CA GLY A 286 22.70 -12.74 -12.02
C GLY A 286 21.46 -13.02 -12.87
N THR A 287 20.27 -13.02 -12.26
CA THR A 287 19.02 -13.41 -12.94
C THR A 287 18.00 -12.26 -12.91
N PHE A 288 17.40 -11.98 -14.06
CA PHE A 288 16.37 -10.95 -14.19
C PHE A 288 15.05 -11.38 -13.54
N SER A 289 14.56 -10.56 -12.62
CA SER A 289 13.32 -10.75 -11.87
C SER A 289 12.28 -9.68 -12.21
N ALA A 290 11.02 -10.09 -12.34
CA ALA A 290 9.93 -9.17 -12.63
C ALA A 290 8.67 -9.49 -11.84
N CYS A 291 7.84 -8.48 -11.58
CA CYS A 291 6.57 -8.62 -10.90
C CYS A 291 5.46 -7.84 -11.62
N ILE A 292 4.27 -8.41 -11.73
CA ILE A 292 3.06 -7.75 -12.24
C ILE A 292 2.11 -7.53 -11.06
N ALA A 293 1.79 -6.27 -10.80
CA ALA A 293 0.78 -5.88 -9.81
C ALA A 293 -0.59 -5.75 -10.49
N ILE A 294 -1.58 -6.47 -9.98
CA ILE A 294 -2.95 -6.50 -10.49
C ILE A 294 -3.86 -5.89 -9.44
N PHE A 295 -4.62 -4.86 -9.80
CA PHE A 295 -5.54 -4.16 -8.90
C PHE A 295 -6.99 -4.44 -9.29
N ALA A 296 -7.83 -4.81 -8.31
CA ALA A 296 -9.21 -5.19 -8.56
C ALA A 296 -10.22 -4.31 -7.82
N ALA A 297 -11.23 -3.81 -8.54
CA ALA A 297 -12.33 -3.05 -7.97
C ALA A 297 -13.60 -3.13 -8.83
N ASP A 298 -14.76 -2.99 -8.19
CA ASP A 298 -16.05 -2.90 -8.87
C ASP A 298 -16.46 -1.44 -9.15
N HIS A 299 -17.24 -1.24 -10.21
CA HIS A 299 -17.69 0.09 -10.62
C HIS A 299 -19.20 0.28 -10.50
N GLY A 300 -19.63 1.42 -9.95
CA GLY A 300 -21.04 1.76 -9.81
C GLY A 300 -21.73 2.05 -11.15
N VAL A 301 -20.97 2.45 -12.18
CA VAL A 301 -21.50 2.79 -13.52
C VAL A 301 -22.10 1.58 -14.26
N VAL A 302 -21.84 0.35 -13.81
CA VAL A 302 -22.36 -0.88 -14.44
C VAL A 302 -23.88 -0.86 -14.56
N VAL A 303 -24.59 -0.21 -13.63
CA VAL A 303 -26.06 -0.09 -13.65
C VAL A 303 -26.59 0.68 -14.86
N GLU A 304 -25.75 1.44 -15.55
CA GLU A 304 -26.10 2.17 -16.77
C GLU A 304 -26.02 1.30 -18.03
N GLY A 305 -25.74 -0.01 -17.93
CA GLY A 305 -25.71 -0.92 -19.08
C GLY A 305 -24.46 -0.77 -19.96
N VAL A 306 -23.31 -0.49 -19.34
CA VAL A 306 -22.03 -0.23 -20.02
C VAL A 306 -21.12 -1.47 -20.13
N SER A 307 -21.63 -2.65 -19.78
CA SER A 307 -20.94 -3.95 -19.85
C SER A 307 -21.93 -5.05 -20.21
N ALA A 308 -21.49 -6.03 -21.00
CA ALA A 308 -22.26 -7.23 -21.29
C ALA A 308 -22.30 -8.24 -20.12
N TYR A 309 -21.39 -8.10 -19.15
CA TYR A 309 -21.28 -8.96 -17.98
C TYR A 309 -21.76 -8.27 -16.70
N PRO A 310 -22.35 -9.03 -15.76
CA PRO A 310 -22.72 -8.50 -14.43
C PRO A 310 -21.49 -8.28 -13.56
N SER A 311 -21.60 -7.39 -12.55
CA SER A 311 -20.49 -7.06 -11.63
C SER A 311 -19.92 -8.26 -10.87
N SER A 312 -20.71 -9.33 -10.67
CA SER A 312 -20.23 -10.56 -10.03
C SER A 312 -19.05 -11.23 -10.75
N VAL A 313 -18.85 -10.93 -12.04
CA VAL A 313 -17.71 -11.45 -12.82
C VAL A 313 -16.38 -10.90 -12.32
N THR A 314 -16.32 -9.69 -11.74
CA THR A 314 -15.10 -9.14 -11.16
C THR A 314 -14.52 -10.09 -10.09
N ALA A 315 -15.33 -10.45 -9.09
CA ALA A 315 -14.92 -11.37 -8.02
C ALA A 315 -14.61 -12.78 -8.55
N ALA A 316 -15.36 -13.27 -9.54
CA ALA A 316 -15.09 -14.56 -10.17
C ALA A 316 -13.72 -14.59 -10.88
N MET A 317 -13.35 -13.49 -11.54
CA MET A 317 -12.05 -13.38 -12.21
C MET A 317 -10.90 -13.24 -11.21
N VAL A 318 -11.06 -12.42 -10.16
CA VAL A 318 -10.10 -12.35 -9.05
C VAL A 318 -9.88 -13.73 -8.43
N ALA A 319 -10.95 -14.49 -8.20
CA ALA A 319 -10.84 -15.86 -7.68
C ALA A 319 -10.15 -16.82 -8.67
N THR A 320 -10.27 -16.57 -9.98
CA THR A 320 -9.59 -17.34 -11.03
C THR A 320 -8.09 -17.04 -11.07
N ILE A 321 -7.70 -15.77 -10.93
CA ILE A 321 -6.29 -15.35 -10.80
C ILE A 321 -5.69 -15.94 -9.52
N ALA A 322 -6.41 -15.84 -8.39
CA ALA A 322 -5.99 -16.37 -7.10
C ALA A 322 -5.78 -17.90 -7.14
N ARG A 323 -6.54 -18.62 -7.97
CA ARG A 323 -6.38 -20.07 -8.22
C ARG A 323 -5.22 -20.41 -9.17
N GLY A 324 -4.58 -19.43 -9.80
CA GLY A 324 -3.50 -19.69 -10.76
C GLY A 324 -3.98 -20.09 -12.16
N ARG A 325 -5.24 -19.78 -12.52
CA ARG A 325 -5.91 -20.34 -13.71
C ARG A 325 -6.35 -19.29 -14.74
N ALA A 326 -6.09 -18.01 -14.51
CA ALA A 326 -6.40 -16.96 -15.47
C ALA A 326 -5.33 -16.85 -16.57
N THR A 327 -5.65 -16.08 -17.61
CA THR A 327 -4.74 -15.85 -18.76
C THR A 327 -3.43 -15.22 -18.29
N VAL A 328 -3.51 -14.22 -17.40
CA VAL A 328 -2.31 -13.58 -16.84
C VAL A 328 -1.43 -14.56 -16.05
N ASN A 329 -1.99 -15.56 -15.35
CA ASN A 329 -1.17 -16.56 -14.64
C ASN A 329 -0.31 -17.37 -15.61
N ALA A 330 -0.91 -17.82 -16.72
CA ALA A 330 -0.20 -18.59 -17.73
C ALA A 330 0.92 -17.78 -18.39
N LEU A 331 0.63 -16.53 -18.77
CA LEU A 331 1.60 -15.65 -19.42
C LEU A 331 2.70 -15.18 -18.46
N ALA A 332 2.36 -14.85 -17.21
CA ALA A 332 3.34 -14.47 -16.20
C ALA A 332 4.30 -15.61 -15.90
N ARG A 333 3.81 -16.86 -15.81
CA ARG A 333 4.68 -18.04 -15.66
C ARG A 333 5.63 -18.21 -16.84
N ALA A 334 5.14 -18.04 -18.07
CA ALA A 334 5.96 -18.10 -19.29
C ALA A 334 7.02 -16.98 -19.33
N ALA A 335 6.66 -15.78 -18.87
CA ALA A 335 7.56 -14.65 -18.72
C ALA A 335 8.49 -14.77 -17.50
N GLY A 336 8.25 -15.75 -16.62
CA GLY A 336 8.85 -15.90 -15.29
C GLY A 336 8.71 -14.65 -14.42
N ALA A 337 7.55 -14.00 -14.46
CA ALA A 337 7.18 -12.88 -13.62
C ALA A 337 6.29 -13.35 -12.45
N GLU A 338 6.48 -12.76 -11.28
CA GLU A 338 5.62 -12.98 -10.11
C GLU A 338 4.34 -12.13 -10.21
N LEU A 339 3.21 -12.65 -9.70
CA LEU A 339 1.95 -11.90 -9.62
C LEU A 339 1.68 -11.43 -8.20
N ARG A 340 1.24 -10.18 -8.06
CA ARG A 340 0.67 -9.63 -6.83
C ARG A 340 -0.73 -9.11 -7.10
N LEU A 341 -1.71 -9.63 -6.37
CA LEU A 341 -3.12 -9.33 -6.58
C LEU A 341 -3.67 -8.52 -5.40
N PHE A 342 -4.14 -7.32 -5.67
CA PHE A 342 -4.64 -6.37 -4.69
C PHE A 342 -6.15 -6.17 -4.87
N ASP A 343 -6.92 -6.42 -3.81
CA ASP A 343 -8.31 -6.00 -3.74
C ASP A 343 -8.35 -4.58 -3.18
N VAL A 344 -8.71 -3.62 -4.03
CA VAL A 344 -8.84 -2.21 -3.68
C VAL A 344 -10.29 -1.75 -3.59
N GLY A 345 -11.25 -2.58 -4.01
CA GLY A 345 -12.66 -2.26 -3.86
C GLY A 345 -13.66 -3.26 -4.45
N LEU A 346 -13.50 -4.55 -4.18
CA LEU A 346 -14.49 -5.57 -4.56
C LEU A 346 -15.77 -5.45 -3.71
N ARG A 347 -16.94 -5.41 -4.37
CA ARG A 347 -18.25 -5.29 -3.70
C ARG A 347 -18.62 -6.53 -2.87
N GLY A 348 -18.28 -7.72 -3.36
CA GLY A 348 -18.55 -9.00 -2.69
C GLY A 348 -17.46 -9.45 -1.72
N GLY A 349 -16.44 -8.62 -1.49
CA GLY A 349 -15.27 -9.01 -0.71
C GLY A 349 -14.58 -10.27 -1.25
N HIS A 350 -14.20 -11.18 -0.35
CA HIS A 350 -13.45 -12.40 -0.69
C HIS A 350 -14.30 -13.67 -0.64
N ASP A 351 -15.63 -13.54 -0.67
CA ASP A 351 -16.51 -14.69 -0.67
C ASP A 351 -16.29 -15.51 -1.96
N GLY A 352 -16.09 -16.82 -1.80
CA GLY A 352 -15.78 -17.72 -2.91
C GLY A 352 -14.30 -17.71 -3.38
N MET A 353 -13.42 -16.98 -2.69
CA MET A 353 -11.97 -17.10 -2.90
C MET A 353 -11.46 -18.47 -2.44
N PRO A 354 -10.43 -19.04 -3.09
CA PRO A 354 -9.85 -20.30 -2.66
C PRO A 354 -9.26 -20.19 -1.24
N THR A 355 -9.47 -21.20 -0.41
CA THR A 355 -8.91 -21.26 0.96
C THR A 355 -7.38 -21.34 0.97
N ARG A 356 -6.77 -21.84 -0.12
CA ARG A 356 -5.34 -21.86 -0.37
C ARG A 356 -5.07 -21.29 -1.77
N PRO A 357 -4.95 -19.96 -1.92
CA PRO A 357 -4.65 -19.35 -3.21
C PRO A 357 -3.22 -19.66 -3.68
N GLU A 358 -3.01 -19.84 -4.99
CA GLU A 358 -1.68 -19.80 -5.63
C GLU A 358 -1.14 -18.36 -5.64
N VAL A 359 -2.02 -17.39 -5.86
CA VAL A 359 -1.71 -15.95 -5.78
C VAL A 359 -2.55 -15.32 -4.66
N PRO A 360 -1.95 -14.96 -3.51
CA PRO A 360 -2.69 -14.35 -2.40
C PRO A 360 -3.38 -13.05 -2.82
N VAL A 361 -4.64 -12.89 -2.38
CA VAL A 361 -5.39 -11.63 -2.55
C VAL A 361 -5.08 -10.72 -1.36
N ILE A 362 -4.39 -9.62 -1.62
CA ILE A 362 -3.99 -8.63 -0.61
C ILE A 362 -5.13 -7.63 -0.44
N ALA A 363 -5.80 -7.66 0.71
CA ALA A 363 -6.87 -6.70 1.02
C ALA A 363 -6.29 -5.31 1.32
N ARG A 364 -6.62 -4.34 0.48
CA ARG A 364 -6.32 -2.90 0.61
C ARG A 364 -7.54 -2.10 0.16
N ARG A 365 -8.72 -2.45 0.67
CA ARG A 365 -9.98 -1.87 0.20
C ARG A 365 -10.13 -0.42 0.65
N VAL A 366 -10.52 0.43 -0.29
CA VAL A 366 -11.05 1.76 0.01
C VAL A 366 -12.49 1.62 0.50
N ARG A 367 -13.35 1.01 -0.33
CA ARG A 367 -14.72 0.59 -0.02
C ARG A 367 -15.25 -0.41 -1.06
N ALA A 368 -16.47 -0.88 -0.87
CA ALA A 368 -17.16 -1.83 -1.76
C ALA A 368 -17.60 -1.18 -3.09
N GLY A 369 -16.66 -1.08 -4.04
CA GLY A 369 -16.84 -0.52 -5.38
C GLY A 369 -17.05 0.99 -5.39
N THR A 370 -16.81 1.62 -6.55
CA THR A 370 -17.05 3.05 -6.76
C THR A 370 -18.54 3.36 -6.95
N ASP A 371 -18.91 4.63 -6.84
CA ASP A 371 -20.24 5.11 -7.20
C ASP A 371 -20.41 5.27 -8.72
N ASN A 372 -21.61 5.65 -9.13
CA ASN A 372 -21.94 5.81 -10.54
C ASN A 372 -21.47 7.18 -11.07
N LEU A 373 -20.34 7.17 -11.81
CA LEU A 373 -19.74 8.35 -12.43
C LEU A 373 -20.68 9.16 -13.32
N ARG A 374 -21.78 8.58 -13.82
CA ARG A 374 -22.79 9.33 -14.58
C ARG A 374 -23.56 10.31 -13.71
N ARG A 375 -23.83 9.93 -12.46
CA ARG A 375 -24.75 10.64 -11.55
C ARG A 375 -24.02 11.59 -10.60
N GLY A 376 -22.76 11.30 -10.29
CA GLY A 376 -21.94 12.06 -9.35
C GLY A 376 -20.50 11.55 -9.36
N PRO A 377 -19.64 11.97 -8.41
CA PRO A 377 -18.28 11.47 -8.29
C PRO A 377 -18.24 9.95 -8.19
N ALA A 378 -17.25 9.32 -8.82
CA ALA A 378 -16.96 7.90 -8.64
C ALA A 378 -16.49 7.59 -7.21
N MET A 379 -15.77 8.52 -6.59
CA MET A 379 -15.28 8.46 -5.21
C MET A 379 -15.01 9.87 -4.67
N SER A 380 -14.91 10.04 -3.36
CA SER A 380 -14.44 11.32 -2.79
C SER A 380 -12.98 11.58 -3.12
N LEU A 381 -12.54 12.85 -3.02
CA LEU A 381 -11.14 13.20 -3.20
C LEU A 381 -10.21 12.48 -2.21
N ALA A 382 -10.65 12.32 -0.96
CA ALA A 382 -9.92 11.57 0.06
C ALA A 382 -9.79 10.09 -0.32
N GLU A 383 -10.85 9.47 -0.84
CA GLU A 383 -10.81 8.09 -1.32
C GLU A 383 -9.88 7.92 -2.53
N ALA A 384 -9.83 8.89 -3.44
CA ALA A 384 -8.87 8.88 -4.55
C ALA A 384 -7.42 8.91 -4.06
N ASN A 385 -7.11 9.77 -3.08
CA ASN A 385 -5.79 9.82 -2.45
C ASN A 385 -5.42 8.50 -1.74
N VAL A 386 -6.38 7.89 -1.04
CA VAL A 386 -6.17 6.56 -0.42
C VAL A 386 -5.88 5.51 -1.49
N ALA A 387 -6.64 5.47 -2.58
CA ALA A 387 -6.42 4.54 -3.68
C ALA A 387 -5.04 4.72 -4.33
N LEU A 388 -4.61 5.97 -4.53
CA LEU A 388 -3.27 6.29 -5.02
C LEU A 388 -2.16 5.80 -4.07
N GLU A 389 -2.29 6.05 -2.76
CA GLU A 389 -1.30 5.60 -1.76
C GLU A 389 -1.25 4.06 -1.67
N ILE A 390 -2.36 3.35 -1.90
CA ILE A 390 -2.35 1.89 -2.03
C ILE A 390 -1.44 1.45 -3.18
N GLY A 391 -1.51 2.14 -4.32
CA GLY A 391 -0.61 1.95 -5.46
C GLY A 391 0.85 2.21 -5.12
N VAL A 392 1.13 3.34 -4.46
CA VAL A 392 2.46 3.71 -3.97
C VAL A 392 3.03 2.62 -3.06
N GLN A 393 2.25 2.17 -2.08
CA GLN A 393 2.70 1.12 -1.17
C GLN A 393 2.91 -0.22 -1.89
N ALA A 394 2.03 -0.57 -2.84
CA ALA A 394 2.20 -1.77 -3.66
C ALA A 394 3.50 -1.75 -4.47
N ALA A 395 3.90 -0.59 -5.02
CA ALA A 395 5.17 -0.44 -5.73
C ALA A 395 6.38 -0.63 -4.80
N ARG A 396 6.30 -0.12 -3.57
CA ARG A 396 7.34 -0.32 -2.53
C ARG A 396 7.46 -1.78 -2.13
N ASP A 397 6.34 -2.47 -1.97
CA ASP A 397 6.30 -3.89 -1.59
C ASP A 397 7.00 -4.79 -2.64
N VAL A 398 7.07 -4.34 -3.90
CA VAL A 398 7.71 -5.05 -5.01
C VAL A 398 8.98 -4.35 -5.53
N ALA A 399 9.53 -3.38 -4.80
CA ALA A 399 10.69 -2.61 -5.25
C ALA A 399 11.97 -3.45 -5.44
N SER A 400 12.02 -4.65 -4.86
CA SER A 400 13.13 -5.60 -5.01
C SER A 400 13.23 -6.22 -6.41
N PHE A 401 12.15 -6.21 -7.21
CA PHE A 401 12.18 -6.72 -8.57
C PHE A 401 12.87 -5.75 -9.53
N ASP A 402 13.42 -6.27 -10.63
CA ASP A 402 14.22 -5.48 -11.56
C ASP A 402 13.35 -4.60 -12.47
N ALA A 403 12.22 -5.16 -12.93
CA ALA A 403 11.19 -4.47 -13.69
C ALA A 403 9.79 -4.86 -13.22
N LEU A 404 8.82 -3.98 -13.47
CA LEU A 404 7.46 -4.12 -13.00
C LEU A 404 6.48 -4.14 -14.18
N GLY A 405 5.33 -4.76 -13.99
CA GLY A 405 4.18 -4.69 -14.87
C GLY A 405 2.93 -4.33 -14.08
N VAL A 406 1.90 -3.86 -14.77
CA VAL A 406 0.65 -3.46 -14.13
C VAL A 406 -0.55 -4.01 -14.88
N GLY A 407 -1.58 -4.41 -14.13
CA GLY A 407 -2.84 -4.93 -14.65
C GLY A 407 -4.02 -4.59 -13.75
N GLU A 408 -5.22 -4.88 -14.23
CA GLU A 408 -6.47 -4.60 -13.51
C GLU A 408 -7.49 -5.73 -13.66
N VAL A 409 -8.50 -5.70 -12.79
CA VAL A 409 -9.75 -6.45 -12.96
C VAL A 409 -10.91 -5.59 -12.47
N GLY A 410 -11.86 -5.26 -13.35
CA GLY A 410 -13.06 -4.51 -12.94
C GLY A 410 -14.16 -4.47 -13.99
N ILE A 411 -15.33 -5.01 -13.69
CA ILE A 411 -16.47 -4.83 -14.60
C ILE A 411 -16.92 -3.36 -14.58
N GLY A 412 -17.04 -2.78 -15.78
CA GLY A 412 -17.44 -1.38 -16.00
C GLY A 412 -16.28 -0.39 -16.17
N ASN A 413 -15.04 -0.79 -15.84
CA ASN A 413 -13.90 0.11 -15.77
C ASN A 413 -13.44 0.70 -17.11
N THR A 414 -13.72 0.05 -18.24
CA THR A 414 -13.46 0.61 -19.58
C THR A 414 -14.23 1.90 -19.84
N THR A 415 -15.35 2.11 -19.13
CA THR A 415 -16.09 3.39 -19.13
C THR A 415 -15.29 4.47 -18.40
N SER A 416 -14.83 4.16 -17.19
CA SER A 416 -14.04 5.06 -16.35
C SER A 416 -12.71 5.41 -17.01
N ALA A 417 -12.01 4.43 -17.61
CA ALA A 417 -10.79 4.66 -18.37
C ALA A 417 -11.01 5.56 -19.60
N ALA A 418 -12.09 5.35 -20.36
CA ALA A 418 -12.42 6.23 -21.48
C ALA A 418 -12.69 7.66 -20.99
N ALA A 419 -13.39 7.83 -19.87
CA ALA A 419 -13.64 9.14 -19.28
C ALA A 419 -12.34 9.83 -18.82
N LEU A 420 -11.43 9.11 -18.15
CA LEU A 420 -10.11 9.64 -17.75
C LEU A 420 -9.29 10.10 -18.95
N ILE A 421 -9.22 9.26 -20.00
CA ILE A 421 -8.50 9.59 -21.24
C ILE A 421 -9.10 10.86 -21.85
N CYS A 422 -10.41 10.92 -22.05
CA CYS A 422 -11.06 12.09 -22.64
C CYS A 422 -10.84 13.36 -21.80
N ALA A 423 -10.98 13.27 -20.47
CA ALA A 423 -10.82 14.40 -19.57
C ALA A 423 -9.40 15.01 -19.62
N LEU A 424 -8.37 14.16 -19.67
CA LEU A 424 -6.97 14.59 -19.57
C LEU A 424 -6.32 14.87 -20.94
N THR A 425 -6.88 14.35 -22.04
CA THR A 425 -6.33 14.55 -23.40
C THR A 425 -7.20 15.45 -24.28
N GLY A 426 -8.47 15.66 -23.93
CA GLY A 426 -9.42 16.42 -24.73
C GLY A 426 -10.00 15.68 -25.94
N LEU A 427 -9.75 14.37 -26.07
CA LEU A 427 -10.31 13.54 -27.15
C LEU A 427 -11.84 13.40 -27.04
N ASP A 428 -12.53 13.24 -28.19
CA ASP A 428 -13.99 13.02 -28.21
C ASP A 428 -14.31 11.60 -27.69
N PRO A 429 -15.29 11.44 -26.77
CA PRO A 429 -15.73 10.13 -26.30
C PRO A 429 -16.10 9.15 -27.43
N ARG A 430 -16.56 9.63 -28.58
CA ARG A 430 -16.84 8.78 -29.75
C ARG A 430 -15.62 8.06 -30.27
N ASP A 431 -14.44 8.64 -30.16
CA ASP A 431 -13.20 8.08 -30.71
C ASP A 431 -12.50 7.17 -29.71
N VAL A 432 -12.77 7.36 -28.41
CA VAL A 432 -12.13 6.62 -27.31
C VAL A 432 -12.95 5.41 -26.87
N VAL A 433 -14.28 5.53 -26.79
CA VAL A 433 -15.15 4.47 -26.26
C VAL A 433 -15.21 3.28 -27.24
N GLY A 434 -14.77 2.12 -26.75
CA GLY A 434 -14.83 0.84 -27.46
C GLY A 434 -15.91 -0.11 -26.94
N ARG A 435 -15.89 -1.34 -27.47
CA ARG A 435 -16.83 -2.41 -27.12
C ARG A 435 -16.62 -2.93 -25.69
N GLY A 436 -15.41 -2.83 -25.14
CA GLY A 436 -15.08 -3.46 -23.87
C GLY A 436 -15.35 -4.96 -23.94
N THR A 437 -16.18 -5.43 -23.01
CA THR A 437 -16.59 -6.83 -22.85
C THR A 437 -17.57 -7.35 -23.92
N GLY A 438 -17.68 -6.70 -25.08
CA GLY A 438 -18.45 -7.18 -26.23
C GLY A 438 -19.81 -6.50 -26.46
N LEU A 439 -19.95 -5.22 -26.14
CA LEU A 439 -21.19 -4.46 -26.41
C LEU A 439 -21.52 -4.38 -27.91
N ASP A 440 -22.83 -4.27 -28.20
CA ASP A 440 -23.38 -3.93 -29.51
C ASP A 440 -23.36 -2.40 -29.76
N GLU A 441 -23.81 -1.96 -30.95
CA GLU A 441 -23.79 -0.54 -31.33
C GLU A 441 -24.64 0.34 -30.41
N ALA A 442 -25.77 -0.17 -29.93
CA ALA A 442 -26.64 0.55 -29.00
C ALA A 442 -25.97 0.70 -27.62
N GLY A 443 -25.32 -0.35 -27.12
CA GLY A 443 -24.52 -0.32 -25.91
C GLY A 443 -23.34 0.65 -25.99
N ILE A 444 -22.65 0.69 -27.13
CA ILE A 444 -21.57 1.67 -27.38
C ILE A 444 -22.13 3.09 -27.36
N ALA A 445 -23.23 3.36 -28.07
CA ALA A 445 -23.83 4.70 -28.10
C ALA A 445 -24.27 5.17 -26.71
N ASN A 446 -24.87 4.29 -25.90
CA ASN A 446 -25.20 4.58 -24.52
C ASN A 446 -23.94 4.85 -23.68
N LYS A 447 -22.90 4.03 -23.81
CA LYS A 447 -21.63 4.22 -23.10
C LYS A 447 -20.95 5.56 -23.45
N VAL A 448 -21.02 5.98 -24.72
CA VAL A 448 -20.58 7.32 -25.16
C VAL A 448 -21.38 8.42 -24.45
N SER A 449 -22.70 8.27 -24.32
CA SER A 449 -23.54 9.22 -23.58
C SER A 449 -23.16 9.27 -22.10
N VAL A 450 -22.94 8.12 -21.47
CA VAL A 450 -22.52 8.03 -20.06
C VAL A 450 -21.22 8.78 -19.82
N VAL A 451 -20.21 8.58 -20.69
CA VAL A 451 -18.94 9.29 -20.60
C VAL A 451 -19.13 10.80 -20.79
N ARG A 452 -19.95 11.22 -21.75
CA ARG A 452 -20.24 12.66 -21.97
C ARG A 452 -20.91 13.30 -20.76
N ASP A 453 -21.90 12.64 -20.18
CA ASP A 453 -22.61 13.14 -19.00
C ASP A 453 -21.64 13.33 -17.83
N ALA A 454 -20.71 12.39 -17.64
CA ALA A 454 -19.69 12.48 -16.60
C ALA A 454 -18.69 13.62 -16.85
N LEU A 455 -18.19 13.75 -18.08
CA LEU A 455 -17.25 14.81 -18.47
C LEU A 455 -17.86 16.21 -18.32
N ALA A 456 -19.15 16.37 -18.63
CA ALA A 456 -19.85 17.65 -18.52
C ALA A 456 -19.93 18.18 -17.08
N ARG A 457 -19.77 17.32 -16.06
CA ARG A 457 -19.76 17.71 -14.65
C ARG A 457 -18.38 18.13 -14.13
N LEU A 458 -17.31 17.88 -14.87
CA LEU A 458 -15.96 18.19 -14.42
C LEU A 458 -15.74 19.70 -14.29
N VAL A 459 -15.40 20.14 -13.08
CA VAL A 459 -15.11 21.55 -12.76
C VAL A 459 -13.62 21.87 -12.70
N SER A 460 -12.77 20.85 -12.65
CA SER A 460 -11.32 20.97 -12.57
C SER A 460 -10.63 19.99 -13.52
N ARG A 461 -9.46 20.39 -14.01
CA ARG A 461 -8.53 19.53 -14.78
C ARG A 461 -7.40 18.95 -13.93
N ASP A 462 -7.40 19.23 -12.62
CA ASP A 462 -6.47 18.60 -11.69
C ASP A 462 -6.60 17.06 -11.80
N PRO A 463 -5.50 16.32 -11.99
CA PRO A 463 -5.57 14.89 -12.28
C PRO A 463 -6.19 14.07 -11.14
N ILE A 464 -5.99 14.47 -9.88
CA ILE A 464 -6.54 13.75 -8.72
C ILE A 464 -8.04 14.03 -8.60
N HIS A 465 -8.46 15.28 -8.84
CA HIS A 465 -9.88 15.62 -8.92
C HIS A 465 -10.60 14.92 -10.09
N VAL A 466 -9.98 14.87 -11.26
CA VAL A 466 -10.53 14.12 -12.41
C VAL A 466 -10.66 12.63 -12.05
N LEU A 467 -9.65 12.08 -11.38
CA LEU A 467 -9.66 10.69 -10.91
C LEU A 467 -10.77 10.42 -9.89
N SER A 468 -11.05 11.34 -8.97
CA SER A 468 -12.16 11.19 -8.02
C SER A 468 -13.53 11.24 -8.71
N GLU A 469 -13.66 12.08 -9.74
CA GLU A 469 -14.94 12.27 -10.43
C GLU A 469 -15.31 11.11 -11.37
N VAL A 470 -14.35 10.62 -12.17
CA VAL A 470 -14.64 9.67 -13.26
C VAL A 470 -13.76 8.42 -13.27
N GLY A 471 -12.93 8.21 -12.25
CA GLY A 471 -11.98 7.11 -12.17
C GLY A 471 -12.53 5.81 -11.56
N GLY A 472 -11.59 4.96 -11.14
CA GLY A 472 -11.80 3.68 -10.47
C GLY A 472 -10.74 3.49 -9.40
N PHE A 473 -11.03 2.75 -8.33
CA PHE A 473 -10.04 2.52 -7.26
C PHE A 473 -8.81 1.79 -7.79
N GLU A 474 -9.00 0.84 -8.69
CA GLU A 474 -7.92 0.13 -9.37
C GLU A 474 -7.16 1.03 -10.35
N LEU A 475 -7.85 1.94 -11.05
CA LEU A 475 -7.21 2.89 -11.96
C LEU A 475 -6.34 3.89 -11.17
N ALA A 476 -6.83 4.34 -10.01
CA ALA A 476 -6.10 5.19 -9.08
C ALA A 476 -4.88 4.47 -8.49
N ALA A 477 -5.05 3.25 -8.01
CA ALA A 477 -3.95 2.44 -7.50
C ALA A 477 -2.89 2.15 -8.58
N MET A 478 -3.29 1.87 -9.82
CA MET A 478 -2.34 1.74 -10.93
C MET A 478 -1.56 3.03 -11.19
N ALA A 479 -2.21 4.20 -11.13
CA ALA A 479 -1.53 5.48 -11.32
C ALA A 479 -0.47 5.74 -10.22
N GLY A 480 -0.84 5.52 -8.95
CA GLY A 480 0.10 5.66 -7.81
C GLY A 480 1.25 4.66 -7.88
N PHE A 481 0.97 3.41 -8.30
CA PHE A 481 1.99 2.38 -8.55
C PHE A 481 2.98 2.80 -9.63
N ILE A 482 2.48 3.34 -10.74
CA ILE A 482 3.29 3.81 -11.87
C ILE A 482 4.23 4.95 -11.44
N VAL A 483 3.72 5.95 -10.71
CA VAL A 483 4.52 7.08 -10.20
C VAL A 483 5.63 6.60 -9.26
N GLU A 484 5.30 5.78 -8.26
CA GLU A 484 6.28 5.31 -7.27
C GLU A 484 7.29 4.35 -7.88
N ALA A 485 6.89 3.50 -8.83
CA ALA A 485 7.82 2.63 -9.55
C ALA A 485 8.88 3.44 -10.32
N ALA A 486 8.48 4.52 -10.98
CA ALA A 486 9.41 5.42 -11.68
C ALA A 486 10.35 6.14 -10.70
N ARG A 487 9.84 6.61 -9.54
CA ARG A 487 10.68 7.16 -8.45
C ARG A 487 11.71 6.14 -7.95
N ALA A 488 11.30 4.88 -7.86
CA ALA A 488 12.17 3.76 -7.53
C ALA A 488 13.06 3.33 -8.70
N ARG A 489 13.10 4.08 -9.80
CA ARG A 489 13.93 3.81 -10.99
C ARG A 489 13.66 2.43 -11.60
N ARG A 490 12.39 2.01 -11.61
CA ARG A 490 11.94 0.75 -12.23
C ARG A 490 11.21 1.06 -13.53
N LEU A 491 11.47 0.25 -14.56
CA LEU A 491 10.60 0.26 -15.73
C LEU A 491 9.25 -0.36 -15.37
N VAL A 492 8.18 0.23 -15.87
CA VAL A 492 6.82 -0.29 -15.77
C VAL A 492 6.32 -0.65 -17.17
N VAL A 493 6.03 -1.93 -17.37
CA VAL A 493 5.40 -2.43 -18.58
C VAL A 493 3.89 -2.27 -18.44
N LEU A 494 3.32 -1.42 -19.28
CA LEU A 494 1.88 -1.21 -19.40
C LEU A 494 1.25 -2.41 -20.11
N ASP A 495 0.04 -2.75 -19.72
CA ASP A 495 -0.80 -3.75 -20.37
C ASP A 495 -1.54 -3.15 -21.58
N GLY A 496 -2.86 -2.98 -21.49
CA GLY A 496 -3.70 -2.43 -22.55
C GLY A 496 -4.32 -1.08 -22.19
N PHE A 497 -5.52 -0.84 -22.74
CA PHE A 497 -6.26 0.42 -22.64
C PHE A 497 -6.39 0.99 -21.22
N LEU A 498 -6.71 0.15 -20.23
CA LEU A 498 -6.91 0.58 -18.84
C LEU A 498 -5.61 1.07 -18.21
N SER A 499 -4.51 0.33 -18.42
CA SER A 499 -3.19 0.75 -17.93
C SER A 499 -2.69 2.03 -18.61
N CYS A 500 -3.08 2.27 -19.87
CA CYS A 500 -2.79 3.53 -20.57
C CYS A 500 -3.58 4.69 -19.95
N ALA A 501 -4.84 4.48 -19.54
CA ALA A 501 -5.61 5.50 -18.83
C ALA A 501 -4.95 5.89 -17.50
N SER A 502 -4.52 4.91 -16.71
CA SER A 502 -3.77 5.16 -15.47
C SER A 502 -2.40 5.79 -15.71
N ALA A 503 -1.72 5.44 -16.80
CA ALA A 503 -0.48 6.09 -17.21
C ALA A 503 -0.69 7.56 -17.61
N ILE A 504 -1.81 7.92 -18.24
CA ILE A 504 -2.17 9.32 -18.53
C ILE A 504 -2.42 10.10 -17.23
N VAL A 505 -3.09 9.49 -16.25
CA VAL A 505 -3.24 10.09 -14.91
C VAL A 505 -1.87 10.30 -14.26
N ALA A 506 -1.01 9.28 -14.28
CA ALA A 506 0.35 9.36 -13.74
C ALA A 506 1.20 10.44 -14.45
N HIS A 507 1.11 10.54 -15.77
CA HIS A 507 1.78 11.58 -16.56
C HIS A 507 1.27 12.99 -16.21
N ALA A 508 -0.03 13.15 -15.97
CA ALA A 508 -0.60 14.42 -15.55
C ALA A 508 -0.18 14.81 -14.12
N ILE A 509 0.12 13.83 -13.26
CA ILE A 509 0.71 14.05 -11.93
C ILE A 509 2.20 14.44 -12.06
N ASP A 510 2.98 13.67 -12.82
CA ASP A 510 4.39 13.94 -13.08
C ASP A 510 4.74 13.53 -14.53
N PRO A 511 5.04 14.48 -15.43
CA PRO A 511 5.33 14.16 -16.82
C PRO A 511 6.56 13.27 -17.03
N ALA A 512 7.52 13.26 -16.10
CA ALA A 512 8.75 12.48 -16.24
C ALA A 512 8.49 10.97 -16.15
N VAL A 513 7.36 10.55 -15.57
CA VAL A 513 6.98 9.14 -15.39
C VAL A 513 6.93 8.40 -16.74
N THR A 514 6.48 9.06 -17.81
CA THR A 514 6.36 8.49 -19.16
C THR A 514 7.66 7.86 -19.66
N SER A 515 8.80 8.43 -19.30
CA SER A 515 10.12 7.93 -19.69
C SER A 515 10.44 6.54 -19.11
N PHE A 516 9.78 6.15 -18.01
CA PHE A 516 9.90 4.83 -17.37
C PHE A 516 8.87 3.80 -17.87
N LEU A 517 7.97 4.19 -18.78
CA LEU A 517 6.87 3.32 -19.23
C LEU A 517 7.21 2.59 -20.53
N VAL A 518 6.88 1.31 -20.59
CA VAL A 518 6.98 0.50 -21.81
C VAL A 518 5.58 0.06 -22.21
N ALA A 519 5.11 0.46 -23.39
CA ALA A 519 3.85 -0.03 -23.92
C ALA A 519 4.03 -1.47 -24.43
N SER A 520 3.34 -2.44 -23.82
CA SER A 520 3.49 -3.84 -24.24
C SER A 520 2.89 -4.10 -25.62
N HIS A 521 1.61 -3.79 -25.83
CA HIS A 521 0.90 -4.19 -27.02
C HIS A 521 -0.09 -3.15 -27.51
N ARG A 522 -0.41 -3.21 -28.81
CA ARG A 522 -1.54 -2.49 -29.40
C ARG A 522 -2.83 -3.23 -29.06
N SER A 523 -3.54 -2.73 -28.04
CA SER A 523 -4.85 -3.26 -27.63
C SER A 523 -5.90 -3.04 -28.72
N THR A 524 -6.90 -3.94 -28.76
CA THR A 524 -8.06 -3.88 -29.67
C THR A 524 -9.13 -2.88 -29.25
N GLU A 525 -9.03 -2.32 -28.03
CA GLU A 525 -9.89 -1.23 -27.61
C GLU A 525 -9.71 0.01 -28.49
N LYS A 526 -10.82 0.64 -28.88
CA LYS A 526 -10.86 1.71 -29.88
C LYS A 526 -9.91 2.87 -29.53
N GLY A 527 -9.95 3.33 -28.29
CA GLY A 527 -9.13 4.44 -27.81
C GLY A 527 -7.69 4.08 -27.45
N ALA A 528 -7.27 2.82 -27.54
CA ALA A 528 -5.94 2.42 -27.07
C ALA A 528 -4.80 3.05 -27.86
N ALA A 529 -4.92 3.11 -29.19
CA ALA A 529 -3.92 3.77 -30.04
C ALA A 529 -3.83 5.26 -29.71
N LEU A 530 -4.97 5.94 -29.55
CA LEU A 530 -5.00 7.36 -29.20
C LEU A 530 -4.40 7.64 -27.82
N ALA A 531 -4.61 6.74 -26.84
CA ALA A 531 -4.02 6.86 -25.52
C ALA A 531 -2.48 6.69 -25.56
N LEU A 532 -1.99 5.77 -26.38
CA LEU A 532 -0.55 5.59 -26.61
C LEU A 532 0.07 6.79 -27.32
N ASP A 533 -0.61 7.35 -28.32
CA ASP A 533 -0.19 8.56 -29.03
C ASP A 533 -0.10 9.75 -28.06
N ALA A 534 -1.08 9.92 -27.17
CA ALA A 534 -1.08 10.97 -26.15
C ALA A 534 0.08 10.82 -25.15
N LEU A 535 0.53 9.59 -24.89
CA LEU A 535 1.70 9.30 -24.06
C LEU A 535 3.03 9.33 -24.83
N GLY A 536 2.99 9.42 -26.17
CA GLY A 536 4.18 9.31 -27.01
C GLY A 536 4.86 7.94 -26.94
N LEU A 537 4.11 6.86 -26.72
CA LEU A 537 4.63 5.51 -26.55
C LEU A 537 4.32 4.62 -27.77
N GLU A 538 5.33 3.91 -28.25
CA GLU A 538 5.17 2.88 -29.29
C GLU A 538 5.01 1.49 -28.63
N PRO A 539 3.98 0.70 -28.98
CA PRO A 539 3.79 -0.63 -28.42
C PRO A 539 4.80 -1.64 -29.00
N LEU A 540 5.28 -2.58 -28.17
CA LEU A 540 6.24 -3.60 -28.61
C LEU A 540 5.65 -4.59 -29.62
N VAL A 541 4.37 -4.96 -29.47
CA VAL A 541 3.72 -5.97 -30.33
C VAL A 541 2.28 -5.59 -30.74
N ALA A 542 1.82 -6.11 -31.87
CA ALA A 542 0.44 -5.96 -32.34
C ALA A 542 -0.18 -7.34 -32.58
N LEU A 543 -0.73 -7.94 -31.52
CA LEU A 543 -1.26 -9.31 -31.51
C LEU A 543 -2.79 -9.39 -31.51
N GLY A 544 -3.49 -8.24 -31.50
CA GLY A 544 -4.95 -8.20 -31.41
C GLY A 544 -5.49 -8.60 -30.03
N LEU A 545 -4.75 -8.30 -28.94
CA LEU A 545 -5.18 -8.59 -27.58
C LEU A 545 -6.18 -7.55 -27.05
N GLY A 546 -7.09 -8.00 -26.18
CA GLY A 546 -8.09 -7.16 -25.51
C GLY A 546 -8.57 -7.76 -24.19
N VAL A 547 -7.72 -8.58 -23.55
CA VAL A 547 -8.08 -9.35 -22.35
C VAL A 547 -8.00 -8.50 -21.07
N GLY A 548 -6.93 -7.71 -20.91
CA GLY A 548 -6.64 -6.99 -19.66
C GLY A 548 -5.81 -7.86 -18.69
N GLU A 549 -6.04 -7.69 -17.39
CA GLU A 549 -5.41 -8.46 -16.29
C GLU A 549 -3.90 -8.28 -16.11
N GLY A 550 -3.20 -7.53 -16.98
CA GLY A 550 -1.73 -7.53 -17.03
C GLY A 550 -1.16 -8.56 -18.03
N SER A 551 -2.00 -9.15 -18.87
CA SER A 551 -1.61 -10.19 -19.85
C SER A 551 -0.59 -9.69 -20.88
N GLY A 552 -0.78 -8.49 -21.43
CA GLY A 552 0.18 -7.82 -22.29
C GLY A 552 1.45 -7.41 -21.55
N ALA A 553 1.32 -6.95 -20.30
CA ALA A 553 2.48 -6.62 -19.47
C ALA A 553 3.43 -7.84 -19.30
N ALA A 554 2.88 -9.04 -19.12
CA ALA A 554 3.67 -10.27 -19.10
C ALA A 554 4.45 -10.50 -20.41
N LEU A 555 3.85 -10.24 -21.57
CA LEU A 555 4.55 -10.36 -22.87
C LEU A 555 5.68 -9.33 -23.01
N GLY A 556 5.44 -8.07 -22.61
CA GLY A 556 6.48 -7.04 -22.64
C GLY A 556 7.64 -7.35 -21.69
N LEU A 557 7.36 -7.90 -20.51
CA LEU A 557 8.40 -8.36 -19.57
C LEU A 557 9.18 -9.56 -20.13
N SER A 558 8.51 -10.46 -20.86
CA SER A 558 9.18 -11.56 -21.57
C SER A 558 10.14 -11.03 -22.63
N LEU A 559 9.76 -10.03 -23.42
CA LEU A 559 10.63 -9.39 -24.41
C LEU A 559 11.82 -8.66 -23.75
N LEU A 560 11.61 -8.00 -22.60
CA LEU A 560 12.71 -7.40 -21.85
C LEU A 560 13.69 -8.47 -21.36
N ARG A 561 13.20 -9.59 -20.81
CA ARG A 561 14.05 -10.73 -20.46
C ARG A 561 14.82 -11.26 -21.66
N THR A 562 14.18 -11.38 -22.82
CA THR A 562 14.84 -11.80 -24.07
C THR A 562 15.95 -10.83 -24.46
N ALA A 563 15.70 -9.51 -24.39
CA ALA A 563 16.71 -8.50 -24.70
C ALA A 563 17.94 -8.61 -23.78
N LEU A 564 17.73 -8.77 -22.46
CA LEU A 564 18.83 -8.93 -21.50
C LEU A 564 19.56 -10.27 -21.66
N THR A 565 18.86 -11.32 -22.11
CA THR A 565 19.50 -12.61 -22.44
C THR A 565 20.42 -12.46 -23.64
N VAL A 566 19.98 -11.75 -24.69
CA VAL A 566 20.79 -11.45 -25.87
C VAL A 566 22.02 -10.60 -25.49
N GLU A 567 21.83 -9.57 -24.66
CA GLU A 567 22.90 -8.70 -24.17
C GLU A 567 24.01 -9.47 -23.44
N ARG A 568 23.63 -10.50 -22.68
CA ARG A 568 24.51 -11.33 -21.86
C ARG A 568 25.19 -12.45 -22.65
N ASP A 569 24.44 -13.18 -23.48
CA ASP A 569 24.87 -14.47 -24.02
C ASP A 569 25.41 -14.40 -25.45
N VAL A 570 25.08 -13.37 -26.22
CA VAL A 570 25.57 -13.24 -27.59
C VAL A 570 27.00 -12.72 -27.57
N ALA A 571 27.88 -13.37 -28.33
CA ALA A 571 29.27 -12.96 -28.50
C ALA A 571 29.37 -11.51 -29.01
N THR A 572 30.48 -10.84 -28.72
CA THR A 572 30.83 -9.58 -29.37
C THR A 572 31.73 -9.87 -30.57
N PHE A 573 31.84 -8.94 -31.52
CA PHE A 573 32.77 -9.06 -32.64
C PHE A 573 34.21 -9.35 -32.16
N ALA A 574 34.63 -8.76 -31.04
CA ALA A 574 35.94 -8.98 -30.45
C ALA A 574 36.13 -10.43 -29.93
N THR A 575 35.11 -11.02 -29.30
CA THR A 575 35.21 -12.41 -28.80
C THR A 575 35.11 -13.44 -29.92
N MET A 576 34.40 -13.15 -31.02
CA MET A 576 34.37 -14.01 -32.21
C MET A 576 35.73 -14.12 -32.92
N THR A 577 36.47 -13.02 -32.99
CA THR A 577 37.75 -12.98 -33.73
C THR A 577 38.95 -13.49 -32.93
N ARG A 578 38.77 -13.84 -31.64
CA ARG A 578 39.83 -14.45 -30.83
C ARG A 578 39.92 -15.94 -31.16
N PRO A 579 41.08 -16.46 -31.61
CA PRO A 579 41.25 -17.89 -31.79
C PRO A 579 41.03 -18.60 -30.44
N ALA A 580 40.28 -19.71 -30.45
CA ALA A 580 40.07 -20.53 -29.26
C ALA A 580 41.44 -20.81 -28.61
N ALA A 581 41.61 -20.40 -27.35
CA ALA A 581 42.79 -20.75 -26.58
C ALA A 581 42.88 -22.28 -26.61
N ARG A 582 43.93 -22.81 -27.24
CA ARG A 582 44.21 -24.25 -27.20
C ARG A 582 44.32 -24.62 -25.74
N GLY A 583 43.34 -25.37 -25.23
CA GLY A 583 43.38 -25.90 -23.89
C GLY A 583 44.70 -26.64 -23.70
N THR A 584 45.52 -26.16 -22.79
CA THR A 584 46.62 -26.95 -22.25
C THR A 584 45.98 -28.07 -21.44
N SER A 585 45.92 -29.26 -22.04
CA SER A 585 45.77 -30.49 -21.28
C SER A 585 47.03 -30.67 -20.43
N SER A 586 46.89 -30.53 -19.12
CA SER A 586 47.78 -31.13 -18.12
C SER A 586 46.98 -31.44 -16.87
#